data_AF-A0AAU9XFS4-F1
#
_entry.id   AF-A0AAU9XFS4-F1
#
_cell.length_a   1.000
_cell.length_b   1.000
_cell.length_c   1.000
_cell.angle_alpha   90.00
_cell.angle_beta   90.00
_cell.angle_gamma   90.00
#
_symmetry.space_group_name_H-M   'P 1'
#
loop_
_entity.id
_entity.type
_entity.pdbx_description
1 polymer ?
#
loop_
_entity_poly.entity_id
_entity_poly.type
_entity_poly.pdbx_seq_one_letter_code
_entity_poly.pdbx_strand_id
1 'polypeptide(L)'
;MNSLAFLITLVFGFDMTCGQNVKCSTKLQTHMAKGSWGENPVVHTDYKGTTVVDPPLPFMSPFAATTEQEINKQINRELFASYTYLSMAMHFNRDDINLPGFHKFFKEASEEEREHAMKLMEYQNKRGGRVLLHGIMKPCETTWGNGLEAMKHALVLEKDVYQALLDLHNTASRNEDPQLQDFLESNYLGEQVDSIKQLSDYINTLSRMEAAGQYALGEYQFFLNYHEECEAGINKQINLELYASYVYMSMAYHFDRDDVALPGFHKFMLKQSDEEREHAQKLMAYQNMRGGRIVWKDIKKPEKFEWGTGLEAMQAALDLEKHVNESLLDLHKVADKNGDPQSTDIIEDLLEEQVQSIKEFSDHITNLKRVGPGLGEFQFDKLTLGIFYLKTLKHVFVIVRICLEKINWICRGIFREMMDFLEGEFLKEQVESIKQFSDFVKNLIRVGPGLGEYQFDKLTLGDDD
;
A
#
# COMPACT_ATOMS: atom_id res chain seq x y z
N MET A 1 -62.62 -6.99 12.51
CA MET A 1 -63.57 -8.00 12.00
C MET A 1 -63.64 -7.84 10.48
N ASN A 2 -63.37 -8.78 9.57
CA ASN A 2 -62.89 -10.18 9.55
C ASN A 2 -62.26 -10.41 8.14
N SER A 3 -61.33 -11.33 7.82
CA SER A 3 -60.34 -12.13 8.56
C SER A 3 -59.26 -12.56 7.54
N LEU A 4 -57.97 -12.49 7.86
CA LEU A 4 -57.10 -13.60 8.31
C LEU A 4 -57.04 -14.85 7.37
N ALA A 5 -55.89 -14.98 6.71
CA ALA A 5 -55.09 -16.19 6.40
C ALA A 5 -55.71 -17.56 5.97
N PHE A 6 -55.12 -18.11 4.90
CA PHE A 6 -54.83 -19.54 4.65
C PHE A 6 -53.48 -19.58 3.91
N LEU A 7 -52.35 -20.10 4.43
CA LEU A 7 -51.95 -21.49 4.74
C LEU A 7 -51.94 -22.46 3.54
N ILE A 8 -50.96 -23.37 3.32
CA ILE A 8 -49.51 -23.46 3.68
C ILE A 8 -48.90 -24.73 3.00
N THR A 9 -47.59 -24.73 2.62
CA THR A 9 -46.76 -25.93 2.21
C THR A 9 -47.27 -26.83 1.04
N LEU A 10 -46.61 -27.86 0.45
CA LEU A 10 -45.32 -28.61 0.55
C LEU A 10 -44.84 -28.93 -0.92
N VAL A 11 -43.61 -29.36 -1.28
CA VAL A 11 -42.22 -29.20 -0.76
C VAL A 11 -41.18 -29.84 -1.76
N PHE A 12 -39.87 -29.56 -1.60
CA PHE A 12 -38.63 -30.22 -2.14
C PHE A 12 -38.47 -30.63 -3.62
N GLY A 13 -37.38 -30.12 -4.22
CA GLY A 13 -36.65 -30.70 -5.35
C GLY A 13 -35.23 -30.12 -5.40
N PHE A 14 -34.23 -30.91 -5.02
CA PHE A 14 -32.81 -30.54 -5.08
C PHE A 14 -32.30 -30.76 -6.50
N ASP A 15 -31.69 -29.75 -7.15
CA ASP A 15 -30.70 -30.03 -8.20
C ASP A 15 -29.69 -28.88 -8.33
N MET A 16 -28.44 -29.23 -8.59
CA MET A 16 -27.33 -28.29 -8.79
C MET A 16 -26.97 -28.24 -10.27
N THR A 17 -27.41 -27.21 -10.99
CA THR A 17 -26.87 -26.91 -12.32
C THR A 17 -26.59 -25.42 -12.50
N CYS A 18 -25.33 -25.11 -12.85
CA CYS A 18 -24.90 -23.80 -13.32
C CYS A 18 -25.71 -23.39 -14.57
N GLY A 19 -26.27 -22.18 -14.60
CA GLY A 19 -27.02 -21.72 -15.77
C GLY A 19 -27.84 -20.43 -15.58
N GLN A 20 -27.22 -19.29 -15.88
CA GLN A 20 -27.81 -18.04 -16.38
C GLN A 20 -29.09 -17.42 -15.75
N ASN A 21 -28.97 -16.09 -15.50
CA ASN A 21 -30.02 -15.08 -15.26
C ASN A 21 -30.26 -14.59 -13.83
N VAL A 22 -29.19 -14.15 -13.16
CA VAL A 22 -29.35 -12.99 -12.26
C VAL A 22 -29.46 -11.74 -13.13
N LYS A 23 -30.67 -11.19 -13.29
CA LYS A 23 -30.86 -9.83 -13.81
C LYS A 23 -30.30 -8.85 -12.79
N CYS A 24 -29.00 -8.56 -12.88
CA CYS A 24 -28.39 -7.47 -12.13
C CYS A 24 -29.14 -6.17 -12.48
N SER A 25 -29.53 -5.43 -11.45
CA SER A 25 -30.49 -4.33 -11.56
C SER A 25 -29.96 -3.18 -12.41
N THR A 26 -30.41 -3.10 -13.66
CA THR A 26 -30.17 -1.97 -14.59
C THR A 26 -30.85 -0.66 -14.15
N LYS A 27 -31.39 -0.59 -12.93
CA LYS A 27 -32.08 0.59 -12.37
C LYS A 27 -31.20 1.52 -11.53
N LEU A 28 -29.95 1.16 -11.20
CA LEU A 28 -29.07 2.11 -10.48
C LEU A 28 -28.43 3.16 -11.41
N GLN A 29 -28.18 2.84 -12.68
CA GLN A 29 -27.61 3.81 -13.64
C GLN A 29 -28.60 4.90 -14.10
N THR A 30 -29.91 4.72 -13.91
CA THR A 30 -30.93 5.65 -14.42
C THR A 30 -31.36 6.75 -13.44
N HIS A 31 -30.86 6.73 -12.20
CA HIS A 31 -31.22 7.74 -11.18
C HIS A 31 -30.20 8.88 -11.00
N MET A 32 -28.95 8.71 -11.43
CA MET A 32 -27.96 9.81 -11.42
C MET A 32 -28.13 10.80 -12.59
N ALA A 33 -28.78 10.38 -13.68
CA ALA A 33 -29.14 11.25 -14.82
C ALA A 33 -30.25 12.30 -14.52
N LYS A 34 -30.55 12.56 -13.23
CA LYS A 34 -31.53 13.56 -12.77
C LYS A 34 -30.98 14.50 -11.69
N GLY A 35 -29.66 14.67 -11.65
CA GLY A 35 -29.05 15.85 -11.04
C GLY A 35 -29.42 17.09 -11.84
N SER A 36 -30.52 17.74 -11.47
CA SER A 36 -31.05 18.95 -12.12
C SER A 36 -30.23 20.20 -11.74
N TRP A 37 -28.95 20.24 -12.14
CA TRP A 37 -28.26 21.50 -12.36
C TRP A 37 -28.61 21.96 -13.77
N GLY A 38 -29.42 23.02 -13.86
CA GLY A 38 -29.89 23.57 -15.12
C GLY A 38 -28.80 24.37 -15.82
N GLU A 39 -27.78 23.69 -16.34
CA GLU A 39 -26.77 24.31 -17.19
C GLU A 39 -27.36 24.59 -18.56
N ASN A 40 -27.41 25.88 -18.92
CA ASN A 40 -27.81 26.28 -20.26
C ASN A 40 -26.70 25.86 -21.24
N PRO A 41 -27.04 25.35 -22.44
CA PRO A 41 -26.05 25.02 -23.46
C PRO A 41 -25.16 26.23 -23.76
N VAL A 42 -23.85 26.00 -23.83
CA VAL A 42 -22.88 27.08 -24.07
C VAL A 42 -22.94 27.44 -25.54
N VAL A 43 -23.42 28.66 -25.82
CA VAL A 43 -23.41 29.21 -27.18
C VAL A 43 -22.16 30.05 -27.33
N HIS A 44 -21.22 29.58 -28.15
CA HIS A 44 -19.98 30.29 -28.44
C HIS A 44 -19.78 30.42 -29.96
N THR A 45 -18.88 31.30 -30.38
CA THR A 45 -18.46 31.39 -31.79
C THR A 45 -17.11 30.73 -31.93
N ASP A 46 -16.99 29.73 -32.81
CA ASP A 46 -15.73 29.04 -33.05
C ASP A 46 -14.71 29.94 -33.76
N TYR A 47 -13.48 29.46 -33.87
CA TYR A 47 -12.38 30.14 -34.56
C TYR A 47 -12.61 30.34 -36.08
N LYS A 48 -13.68 29.79 -36.65
CA LYS A 48 -14.10 29.98 -38.05
C LYS A 48 -15.26 30.99 -38.17
N GLY A 49 -15.76 31.55 -37.07
CA GLY A 49 -16.91 32.46 -37.07
C GLY A 49 -18.27 31.76 -37.02
N THR A 50 -18.31 30.44 -36.80
CA THR A 50 -19.52 29.64 -36.72
C THR A 50 -20.09 29.69 -35.32
N THR A 51 -21.38 29.99 -35.15
CA THR A 51 -22.04 29.81 -33.84
C THR A 51 -22.21 28.33 -33.56
N VAL A 52 -21.51 27.84 -32.54
CA VAL A 52 -21.62 26.49 -32.00
C VAL A 52 -22.50 26.54 -30.75
N VAL A 53 -23.41 25.59 -30.65
CA VAL A 53 -24.23 25.35 -29.46
C VAL A 53 -23.74 24.05 -28.87
N ASP A 54 -22.86 24.14 -27.87
CA ASP A 54 -22.41 22.96 -27.16
C ASP A 54 -23.55 22.46 -26.26
N PRO A 55 -23.80 21.13 -26.20
CA PRO A 55 -24.57 20.57 -25.08
C PRO A 55 -23.85 20.91 -23.76
N PRO A 56 -24.52 20.80 -22.60
CA PRO A 56 -23.84 20.83 -21.30
C PRO A 56 -22.68 19.83 -21.34
N LEU A 57 -21.45 20.35 -21.35
CA LEU A 57 -20.27 19.52 -21.49
C LEU A 57 -20.11 18.74 -20.18
N PRO A 58 -19.76 17.44 -20.22
CA PRO A 58 -19.16 16.83 -19.05
C PRO A 58 -17.94 17.68 -18.67
N PHE A 59 -17.74 17.91 -17.37
CA PHE A 59 -16.66 18.78 -16.86
C PHE A 59 -15.25 18.31 -17.28
N MET A 60 -15.13 17.05 -17.71
CA MET A 60 -13.91 16.43 -18.24
C MET A 60 -14.15 15.73 -19.58
N SER A 61 -13.06 15.55 -20.34
CA SER A 61 -13.07 14.80 -21.61
C SER A 61 -13.38 13.31 -21.36
N PRO A 62 -14.52 12.77 -21.84
CA PRO A 62 -14.86 11.37 -21.61
C PRO A 62 -13.87 10.46 -22.32
N PHE A 63 -13.48 9.36 -21.67
CA PHE A 63 -12.71 8.28 -22.28
C PHE A 63 -13.48 6.97 -22.22
N ALA A 64 -13.18 6.04 -23.13
CA ALA A 64 -14.03 4.87 -23.36
C ALA A 64 -14.10 3.97 -22.12
N ALA A 65 -15.30 3.46 -21.80
CA ALA A 65 -15.50 2.56 -20.65
C ALA A 65 -14.70 1.26 -20.75
N THR A 66 -14.29 0.85 -21.96
CA THR A 66 -13.33 -0.24 -22.17
C THR A 66 -11.93 0.15 -21.71
N THR A 67 -11.47 1.35 -22.08
CA THR A 67 -10.20 1.92 -21.60
C THR A 67 -10.19 2.06 -20.07
N GLU A 68 -11.27 2.54 -19.44
CA GLU A 68 -11.37 2.65 -17.98
C GLU A 68 -11.16 1.30 -17.27
N GLN A 69 -11.69 0.22 -17.85
CA GLN A 69 -11.51 -1.13 -17.33
C GLN A 69 -10.09 -1.67 -17.54
N GLU A 70 -9.44 -1.36 -18.67
CA GLU A 70 -8.05 -1.79 -18.90
C GLU A 70 -7.05 -1.01 -18.02
N ILE A 71 -7.26 0.29 -17.76
CA ILE A 71 -6.42 1.03 -16.80
C ILE A 71 -6.61 0.46 -15.38
N ASN A 72 -7.84 0.19 -14.96
CA ASN A 72 -8.10 -0.47 -13.66
C ASN A 72 -7.45 -1.86 -13.53
N LYS A 73 -7.31 -2.62 -14.62
CA LYS A 73 -6.52 -3.86 -14.62
C LYS A 73 -5.03 -3.58 -14.54
N GLN A 74 -4.53 -2.58 -15.25
CA GLN A 74 -3.10 -2.22 -15.21
C GLN A 74 -2.68 -1.75 -13.83
N ILE A 75 -3.48 -0.89 -13.17
CA ILE A 75 -3.31 -0.51 -11.77
C ILE A 75 -3.14 -1.74 -10.86
N ASN A 76 -3.95 -2.79 -11.04
CA ASN A 76 -3.83 -4.01 -10.25
C ASN A 76 -2.62 -4.90 -10.65
N ARG A 77 -2.05 -4.73 -11.86
CA ARG A 77 -0.79 -5.37 -12.25
C ARG A 77 0.39 -4.70 -11.56
N GLU A 78 0.47 -3.37 -11.59
CA GLU A 78 1.60 -2.65 -10.95
C GLU A 78 1.58 -2.88 -9.42
N LEU A 79 0.39 -2.88 -8.80
CA LEU A 79 0.24 -3.23 -7.38
C LEU A 79 0.63 -4.68 -7.07
N PHE A 80 0.42 -5.62 -7.99
CA PHE A 80 0.85 -7.00 -7.84
C PHE A 80 2.37 -7.16 -8.05
N ALA A 81 2.96 -6.39 -8.97
CA ALA A 81 4.39 -6.33 -9.18
C ALA A 81 5.10 -5.75 -7.95
N SER A 82 4.64 -4.60 -7.45
CA SER A 82 5.06 -4.00 -6.18
C SER A 82 5.00 -5.00 -5.01
N TYR A 83 3.90 -5.76 -4.88
CA TYR A 83 3.75 -6.77 -3.82
C TYR A 83 4.71 -7.98 -3.99
N THR A 84 4.99 -8.37 -5.23
CA THR A 84 5.96 -9.43 -5.56
C THR A 84 7.39 -8.99 -5.26
N TYR A 85 7.74 -7.74 -5.60
CA TYR A 85 9.05 -7.16 -5.28
C TYR A 85 9.26 -6.98 -3.78
N LEU A 86 8.22 -6.61 -3.02
CA LEU A 86 8.31 -6.57 -1.55
C LEU A 86 8.62 -7.96 -0.97
N SER A 87 8.07 -9.04 -1.56
CA SER A 87 8.41 -10.41 -1.19
C SER A 87 9.85 -10.78 -1.54
N MET A 88 10.39 -10.33 -2.68
CA MET A 88 11.81 -10.51 -3.01
C MET A 88 12.70 -9.77 -2.02
N ALA A 89 12.44 -8.48 -1.79
CA ALA A 89 13.18 -7.64 -0.85
C ALA A 89 13.24 -8.26 0.56
N MET A 90 12.12 -8.75 1.08
CA MET A 90 12.09 -9.35 2.41
C MET A 90 12.71 -10.75 2.46
N HIS A 91 12.75 -11.50 1.36
CA HIS A 91 13.52 -12.75 1.30
C HIS A 91 15.02 -12.49 1.44
N PHE A 92 15.57 -11.51 0.72
CA PHE A 92 17.00 -11.16 0.79
C PHE A 92 17.43 -10.46 2.10
N ASN A 93 16.47 -9.87 2.83
CA ASN A 93 16.67 -9.29 4.17
C ASN A 93 16.57 -10.31 5.34
N ARG A 94 16.29 -11.59 5.05
CA ARG A 94 16.35 -12.63 6.10
C ARG A 94 17.77 -12.74 6.63
N ASP A 95 17.94 -12.91 7.94
CA ASP A 95 19.22 -13.29 8.54
C ASP A 95 19.83 -14.49 7.79
N ASP A 96 18.97 -15.45 7.42
CA ASP A 96 19.09 -16.49 6.39
C ASP A 96 20.14 -16.30 5.30
N ILE A 97 19.97 -15.14 4.66
CA ILE A 97 20.32 -14.90 3.27
C ILE A 97 21.10 -13.61 3.16
N ASN A 98 20.83 -12.58 3.98
CA ASN A 98 21.67 -11.39 4.16
C ASN A 98 22.39 -10.94 2.87
N LEU A 99 21.59 -10.50 1.90
CA LEU A 99 22.07 -9.86 0.66
C LEU A 99 21.47 -8.45 0.63
N PRO A 100 22.07 -7.50 1.37
CA PRO A 100 21.48 -6.17 1.58
C PRO A 100 21.37 -5.34 0.29
N GLY A 101 22.23 -5.55 -0.69
CA GLY A 101 22.11 -4.91 -2.01
C GLY A 101 20.91 -5.45 -2.78
N PHE A 102 20.71 -6.77 -2.83
CA PHE A 102 19.48 -7.36 -3.39
C PHE A 102 18.22 -6.94 -2.61
N HIS A 103 18.28 -6.84 -1.29
CA HIS A 103 17.18 -6.31 -0.48
C HIS A 103 16.84 -4.88 -0.88
N LYS A 104 17.84 -3.98 -0.94
CA LYS A 104 17.68 -2.58 -1.34
C LYS A 104 17.07 -2.48 -2.74
N PHE A 105 17.70 -3.11 -3.74
CA PHE A 105 17.25 -3.09 -5.13
C PHE A 105 15.79 -3.53 -5.29
N PHE A 106 15.39 -4.65 -4.70
CA PHE A 106 13.99 -5.10 -4.79
C PHE A 106 13.03 -4.28 -3.92
N LYS A 107 13.52 -3.56 -2.90
CA LYS A 107 12.69 -2.61 -2.14
C LYS A 107 12.41 -1.36 -2.97
N GLU A 108 13.42 -0.82 -3.64
CA GLU A 108 13.31 0.33 -4.55
C GLU A 108 12.36 -0.02 -5.72
N ALA A 109 12.53 -1.17 -6.37
CA ALA A 109 11.61 -1.65 -7.40
C ALA A 109 10.16 -1.85 -6.89
N SER A 110 9.99 -2.30 -5.64
CA SER A 110 8.66 -2.37 -5.00
C SER A 110 8.01 -1.00 -4.80
N GLU A 111 8.81 0.03 -4.54
CA GLU A 111 8.35 1.40 -4.36
C GLU A 111 8.03 2.07 -5.70
N GLU A 112 8.87 1.88 -6.72
CA GLU A 112 8.68 2.34 -8.12
C GLU A 112 7.37 1.79 -8.72
N GLU A 113 7.14 0.48 -8.64
CA GLU A 113 5.91 -0.15 -9.16
C GLU A 113 4.65 0.29 -8.39
N ARG A 114 4.80 0.74 -7.14
CA ARG A 114 3.69 1.39 -6.42
C ARG A 114 3.42 2.76 -7.04
N GLU A 115 4.45 3.57 -7.29
CA GLU A 115 4.30 4.88 -7.92
C GLU A 115 3.69 4.79 -9.33
N HIS A 116 4.03 3.76 -10.10
CA HIS A 116 3.35 3.42 -11.37
C HIS A 116 1.84 3.22 -11.19
N ALA A 117 1.41 2.46 -10.17
CA ALA A 117 -0.01 2.31 -9.86
C ALA A 117 -0.69 3.66 -9.51
N MET A 118 -0.02 4.49 -8.70
CA MET A 118 -0.54 5.81 -8.27
C MET A 118 -0.71 6.75 -9.46
N LYS A 119 0.29 6.81 -10.34
CA LYS A 119 0.35 7.64 -11.55
C LYS A 119 -0.75 7.24 -12.55
N LEU A 120 -1.10 5.94 -12.65
CA LEU A 120 -2.28 5.47 -13.39
C LEU A 120 -3.60 5.89 -12.73
N MET A 121 -3.71 5.81 -11.39
CA MET A 121 -4.91 6.23 -10.64
C MET A 121 -5.19 7.74 -10.77
N GLU A 122 -4.16 8.58 -10.60
CA GLU A 122 -4.25 10.03 -10.84
C GLU A 122 -4.66 10.34 -12.29
N TYR A 123 -4.07 9.65 -13.27
CA TYR A 123 -4.43 9.83 -14.67
C TYR A 123 -5.88 9.46 -14.95
N GLN A 124 -6.36 8.35 -14.37
CA GLN A 124 -7.73 7.89 -14.52
C GLN A 124 -8.74 8.89 -13.94
N ASN A 125 -8.49 9.42 -12.74
CA ASN A 125 -9.30 10.49 -12.17
C ASN A 125 -9.23 11.79 -13.00
N LYS A 126 -8.05 12.17 -13.48
CA LYS A 126 -7.83 13.35 -14.36
C LYS A 126 -8.56 13.24 -15.71
N ARG A 127 -8.87 12.03 -16.17
CA ARG A 127 -9.71 11.77 -17.36
C ARG A 127 -11.21 11.63 -17.03
N GLY A 128 -11.63 11.83 -15.78
CA GLY A 128 -13.02 11.71 -15.32
C GLY A 128 -13.49 10.27 -15.14
N GLY A 129 -12.57 9.31 -15.05
CA GLY A 129 -12.88 7.89 -14.83
C GLY A 129 -13.01 7.55 -13.35
N ARG A 130 -13.26 6.26 -13.07
CA ARG A 130 -13.43 5.76 -11.70
C ARG A 130 -12.42 4.66 -11.37
N VAL A 131 -11.52 4.96 -10.43
CA VAL A 131 -10.55 3.98 -9.88
C VAL A 131 -11.30 2.89 -9.12
N LEU A 132 -11.08 1.63 -9.51
CA LEU A 132 -11.65 0.44 -8.90
C LEU A 132 -10.53 -0.52 -8.48
N LEU A 133 -10.24 -0.51 -7.18
CA LEU A 133 -9.25 -1.40 -6.58
C LEU A 133 -9.75 -2.86 -6.53
N HIS A 134 -8.87 -3.79 -6.92
CA HIS A 134 -9.16 -5.22 -7.05
C HIS A 134 -8.41 -6.02 -5.96
N GLY A 135 -8.59 -7.35 -5.91
CA GLY A 135 -7.83 -8.15 -4.95
C GLY A 135 -6.39 -8.34 -5.44
N ILE A 136 -5.40 -7.98 -4.62
CA ILE A 136 -4.00 -8.28 -4.92
C ILE A 136 -3.74 -9.71 -4.45
N MET A 137 -3.43 -10.62 -5.38
CA MET A 137 -3.10 -11.99 -5.03
C MET A 137 -1.75 -12.06 -4.32
N LYS A 138 -1.54 -13.06 -3.47
CA LYS A 138 -0.18 -13.35 -2.97
C LYS A 138 0.79 -13.64 -4.14
N PRO A 139 2.10 -13.35 -3.99
CA PRO A 139 3.11 -13.79 -4.95
C PRO A 139 3.10 -15.31 -5.14
N CYS A 140 3.39 -15.77 -6.35
CA CYS A 140 3.47 -17.20 -6.67
C CYS A 140 4.67 -17.86 -5.95
N GLU A 141 5.83 -17.22 -6.05
CA GLU A 141 7.07 -17.63 -5.40
C GLU A 141 7.40 -16.67 -4.26
N THR A 142 7.80 -17.22 -3.12
CA THR A 142 8.16 -16.48 -1.90
C THR A 142 9.56 -16.83 -1.38
N THR A 143 10.30 -17.64 -2.14
CA THR A 143 11.66 -18.09 -1.83
C THR A 143 12.44 -18.31 -3.11
N TRP A 144 13.67 -17.81 -3.16
CA TRP A 144 14.60 -17.96 -4.29
C TRP A 144 15.89 -18.62 -3.83
N GLY A 145 16.43 -19.58 -4.59
CA GLY A 145 17.65 -20.31 -4.22
C GLY A 145 18.91 -19.45 -4.30
N ASN A 146 18.93 -18.49 -5.23
CA ASN A 146 19.93 -17.44 -5.33
C ASN A 146 19.40 -16.17 -6.03
N GLY A 147 20.18 -15.10 -6.01
CA GLY A 147 19.88 -13.82 -6.64
C GLY A 147 19.74 -13.87 -8.16
N LEU A 148 20.35 -14.85 -8.85
CA LEU A 148 20.15 -15.02 -10.29
C LEU A 148 18.74 -15.57 -10.60
N GLU A 149 18.22 -16.51 -9.80
CA GLU A 149 16.83 -16.98 -9.91
C GLU A 149 15.84 -15.85 -9.63
N ALA A 150 16.07 -15.03 -8.59
CA ALA A 150 15.23 -13.87 -8.30
C ALA A 150 15.25 -12.84 -9.44
N MET A 151 16.43 -12.48 -9.94
CA MET A 151 16.56 -11.56 -11.09
C MET A 151 15.89 -12.12 -12.35
N LYS A 152 15.96 -13.43 -12.61
CA LYS A 152 15.22 -14.07 -13.71
C LYS A 152 13.70 -13.98 -13.52
N HIS A 153 13.20 -14.14 -12.29
CA HIS A 153 11.76 -14.00 -11.99
C HIS A 153 11.30 -12.54 -12.14
N ALA A 154 12.11 -11.58 -11.66
CA ALA A 154 11.92 -10.15 -11.90
C ALA A 154 11.83 -9.83 -13.41
N LEU A 155 12.79 -10.31 -14.22
CA LEU A 155 12.80 -10.08 -15.67
C LEU A 155 11.57 -10.69 -16.39
N VAL A 156 10.95 -11.74 -15.85
CA VAL A 156 9.69 -12.28 -16.39
C VAL A 156 8.51 -11.37 -16.00
N LEU A 157 8.45 -10.95 -14.74
CA LEU A 157 7.44 -10.01 -14.24
C LEU A 157 7.43 -8.69 -15.04
N GLU A 158 8.59 -8.06 -15.24
CA GLU A 158 8.71 -6.83 -16.04
C GLU A 158 8.21 -7.01 -17.47
N LYS A 159 8.50 -8.15 -18.10
CA LYS A 159 8.05 -8.43 -19.47
C LYS A 159 6.54 -8.61 -19.55
N ASP A 160 5.93 -9.21 -18.54
CA ASP A 160 4.49 -9.38 -18.45
C ASP A 160 3.78 -8.03 -18.19
N VAL A 161 4.36 -7.17 -17.33
CA VAL A 161 3.91 -5.78 -17.09
C VAL A 161 4.02 -4.94 -18.36
N TYR A 162 5.18 -4.96 -19.03
CA TYR A 162 5.42 -4.24 -20.27
C TYR A 162 4.52 -4.71 -21.42
N GLN A 163 4.30 -6.02 -21.58
CA GLN A 163 3.35 -6.53 -22.59
C GLN A 163 1.91 -6.06 -22.29
N ALA A 164 1.54 -5.99 -21.01
CA ALA A 164 0.23 -5.46 -20.61
C ALA A 164 0.07 -3.96 -20.89
N LEU A 165 1.13 -3.15 -20.71
CA LEU A 165 1.17 -1.74 -21.11
C LEU A 165 1.03 -1.57 -22.63
N LEU A 166 1.69 -2.42 -23.43
CA LEU A 166 1.51 -2.45 -24.88
C LEU A 166 0.08 -2.83 -25.29
N ASP A 167 -0.57 -3.76 -24.60
CA ASP A 167 -1.96 -4.13 -24.87
C ASP A 167 -2.95 -3.01 -24.50
N LEU A 168 -2.66 -2.25 -23.44
CA LEU A 168 -3.39 -1.03 -23.06
C LEU A 168 -3.20 0.08 -24.11
N HIS A 169 -1.98 0.30 -24.59
CA HIS A 169 -1.68 1.26 -25.67
C HIS A 169 -2.38 0.90 -26.99
N ASN A 170 -2.35 -0.39 -27.37
CA ASN A 170 -3.11 -0.90 -28.50
C ASN A 170 -4.64 -0.68 -28.34
N THR A 171 -5.15 -0.75 -27.11
CA THR A 171 -6.56 -0.47 -26.81
C THR A 171 -6.87 1.03 -26.90
N ALA A 172 -5.97 1.89 -26.43
CA ALA A 172 -6.04 3.34 -26.64
C ALA A 172 -6.07 3.70 -28.13
N SER A 173 -5.21 3.07 -28.93
CA SER A 173 -5.16 3.25 -30.39
C SER A 173 -6.49 2.89 -31.07
N ARG A 174 -7.07 1.72 -30.73
CA ARG A 174 -8.36 1.26 -31.27
C ARG A 174 -9.54 2.14 -30.87
N ASN A 175 -9.45 2.80 -29.72
CA ASN A 175 -10.47 3.71 -29.19
C ASN A 175 -10.23 5.18 -29.62
N GLU A 176 -9.26 5.44 -30.49
CA GLU A 176 -8.87 6.78 -30.95
C GLU A 176 -8.54 7.75 -29.78
N ASP A 177 -7.84 7.25 -28.76
CA ASP A 177 -7.44 8.00 -27.56
C ASP A 177 -5.92 8.36 -27.58
N PRO A 178 -5.51 9.40 -28.33
CA PRO A 178 -4.11 9.81 -28.42
C PRO A 178 -3.57 10.35 -27.09
N GLN A 179 -4.43 10.81 -26.17
CA GLN A 179 -4.02 11.31 -24.86
C GLN A 179 -3.57 10.19 -23.93
N LEU A 180 -4.13 8.99 -24.06
CA LEU A 180 -3.66 7.82 -23.33
C LEU A 180 -2.41 7.22 -23.98
N GLN A 181 -2.31 7.24 -25.32
CA GLN A 181 -1.09 6.81 -26.01
C GLN A 181 0.13 7.65 -25.58
N ASP A 182 0.02 8.98 -25.68
CA ASP A 182 1.05 9.95 -25.25
C ASP A 182 1.43 9.78 -23.77
N PHE A 183 0.44 9.54 -22.89
CA PHE A 183 0.69 9.27 -21.47
C PHE A 183 1.49 7.98 -21.26
N LEU A 184 1.14 6.87 -21.91
CA LEU A 184 1.84 5.59 -21.76
C LEU A 184 3.27 5.65 -22.33
N GLU A 185 3.42 6.26 -23.51
CA GLU A 185 4.72 6.47 -24.17
C GLU A 185 5.65 7.31 -23.30
N SER A 186 5.15 8.41 -22.72
CA SER A 186 5.96 9.38 -21.97
C SER A 186 6.28 8.97 -20.53
N ASN A 187 5.56 7.99 -19.96
CA ASN A 187 5.60 7.72 -18.51
C ASN A 187 5.89 6.28 -18.11
N TYR A 188 5.97 5.33 -19.06
CA TYR A 188 6.20 3.90 -18.77
C TYR A 188 7.01 3.18 -19.85
N LEU A 189 6.70 3.37 -21.16
CA LEU A 189 7.28 2.50 -22.20
C LEU A 189 8.79 2.64 -22.38
N GLY A 190 9.36 3.83 -22.16
CA GLY A 190 10.82 4.02 -22.16
C GLY A 190 11.50 3.44 -20.92
N GLU A 191 10.96 3.79 -19.76
CA GLU A 191 11.39 3.35 -18.42
C GLU A 191 11.44 1.82 -18.31
N GLN A 192 10.40 1.12 -18.77
CA GLN A 192 10.36 -0.33 -18.82
C GLN A 192 11.41 -0.97 -19.74
N VAL A 193 11.75 -0.35 -20.88
CA VAL A 193 12.83 -0.87 -21.75
C VAL A 193 14.19 -0.77 -21.04
N ASP A 194 14.41 0.29 -20.27
CA ASP A 194 15.64 0.47 -19.49
C ASP A 194 15.70 -0.47 -18.27
N SER A 195 14.60 -0.68 -17.54
CA SER A 195 14.51 -1.67 -16.44
C SER A 195 14.75 -3.12 -16.95
N ILE A 196 14.03 -3.54 -18.00
CA ILE A 196 14.21 -4.85 -18.64
C ILE A 196 15.66 -5.05 -19.11
N LYS A 197 16.30 -3.99 -19.61
CA LYS A 197 17.71 -4.01 -20.01
C LYS A 197 18.64 -4.14 -18.79
N GLN A 198 18.43 -3.36 -17.74
CA GLN A 198 19.22 -3.40 -16.50
C GLN A 198 19.19 -4.80 -15.88
N LEU A 199 18.01 -5.38 -15.69
CA LEU A 199 17.84 -6.76 -15.22
C LEU A 199 18.54 -7.77 -16.15
N SER A 200 18.46 -7.58 -17.46
CA SER A 200 19.15 -8.46 -18.42
C SER A 200 20.69 -8.37 -18.29
N ASP A 201 21.24 -7.18 -18.09
CA ASP A 201 22.69 -6.97 -17.90
C ASP A 201 23.15 -7.54 -16.54
N TYR A 202 22.35 -7.41 -15.49
CA TYR A 202 22.56 -8.03 -14.18
C TYR A 202 22.53 -9.56 -14.26
N ILE A 203 21.51 -10.16 -14.89
CA ILE A 203 21.41 -11.60 -15.16
C ILE A 203 22.63 -12.10 -15.93
N ASN A 204 23.06 -11.38 -16.97
CA ASN A 204 24.25 -11.74 -17.73
C ASN A 204 25.54 -11.66 -16.90
N THR A 205 25.63 -10.71 -15.96
CA THR A 205 26.78 -10.55 -15.07
C THR A 205 26.82 -11.64 -14.02
N LEU A 206 25.71 -11.87 -13.31
CA LEU A 206 25.54 -12.98 -12.38
C LEU A 206 25.76 -14.34 -13.05
N SER A 207 25.25 -14.58 -14.25
CA SER A 207 25.47 -15.85 -14.98
C SER A 207 26.94 -16.10 -15.36
N ARG A 208 27.76 -15.05 -15.54
CA ARG A 208 29.21 -15.19 -15.72
C ARG A 208 29.93 -15.49 -14.41
N MET A 209 29.39 -15.00 -13.28
CA MET A 209 29.93 -15.23 -11.93
C MET A 209 29.53 -16.60 -11.36
N GLU A 210 28.32 -17.08 -11.66
CA GLU A 210 27.75 -18.37 -11.20
C GLU A 210 28.36 -19.61 -11.91
N ALA A 211 29.28 -19.41 -12.86
CA ALA A 211 30.09 -20.50 -13.44
C ALA A 211 30.93 -21.29 -12.40
N ALA A 212 30.89 -20.88 -11.13
CA ALA A 212 31.49 -21.53 -9.96
C ALA A 212 30.50 -22.30 -9.03
N GLY A 213 29.32 -22.70 -9.52
CA GLY A 213 28.55 -23.82 -8.92
C GLY A 213 27.33 -23.46 -8.05
N GLN A 214 26.43 -24.43 -7.90
CA GLN A 214 25.15 -24.30 -7.18
C GLN A 214 25.31 -24.36 -5.66
N TYR A 215 24.45 -23.62 -4.94
CA TYR A 215 24.35 -23.68 -3.49
C TYR A 215 23.23 -24.61 -3.02
N ALA A 216 23.48 -25.26 -1.88
CA ALA A 216 22.43 -25.58 -0.93
C ALA A 216 22.65 -24.65 0.28
N LEU A 217 21.67 -23.80 0.59
CA LEU A 217 21.70 -22.95 1.78
C LEU A 217 21.68 -23.85 3.04
N GLY A 218 22.67 -23.68 3.91
CA GLY A 218 22.68 -24.33 5.22
C GLY A 218 21.79 -23.55 6.18
N GLU A 219 20.65 -24.13 6.57
CA GLU A 219 19.75 -23.58 7.58
C GLU A 219 20.46 -23.48 8.94
N TYR A 220 21.00 -22.31 9.26
CA TYR A 220 21.39 -21.97 10.64
C TYR A 220 20.19 -21.34 11.34
N GLN A 221 19.47 -22.17 12.08
CA GLN A 221 18.20 -21.87 12.71
C GLN A 221 18.39 -21.06 14.01
N PHE A 222 18.58 -19.74 13.88
CA PHE A 222 18.62 -18.78 15.00
C PHE A 222 17.21 -18.49 15.56
N PHE A 223 16.56 -19.48 16.17
CA PHE A 223 15.30 -19.27 16.89
C PHE A 223 15.57 -18.73 18.30
N LEU A 224 15.52 -17.40 18.44
CA LEU A 224 15.63 -16.72 19.73
C LEU A 224 14.25 -16.57 20.38
N ASN A 225 13.84 -17.64 21.06
CA ASN A 225 12.68 -17.70 21.95
C ASN A 225 11.37 -17.16 21.34
N TYR A 226 11.22 -17.32 20.03
CA TYR A 226 10.12 -16.77 19.25
C TYR A 226 9.08 -17.87 18.98
N HIS A 227 7.91 -17.74 19.60
CA HIS A 227 6.89 -18.79 19.59
C HIS A 227 6.04 -18.76 18.30
N GLU A 228 5.63 -19.91 17.79
CA GLU A 228 4.84 -20.04 16.55
C GLU A 228 3.54 -19.21 16.59
N GLU A 229 2.91 -19.06 17.77
CA GLU A 229 1.75 -18.18 17.95
C GLU A 229 2.09 -16.69 17.73
N CYS A 230 3.27 -16.23 18.17
CA CYS A 230 3.75 -14.86 17.95
C CYS A 230 4.08 -14.64 16.48
N GLU A 231 4.80 -15.57 15.85
CA GLU A 231 5.13 -15.53 14.41
C GLU A 231 3.87 -15.49 13.53
N ALA A 232 2.88 -16.34 13.83
CA ALA A 232 1.59 -16.38 13.13
C ALA A 232 0.76 -15.11 13.39
N GLY A 233 0.86 -14.55 14.61
CA GLY A 233 0.23 -13.29 14.99
C GLY A 233 0.80 -12.09 14.23
N ILE A 234 2.12 -11.94 14.17
CA ILE A 234 2.80 -10.91 13.38
C ILE A 234 2.45 -11.08 11.88
N ASN A 235 2.45 -12.30 11.35
CA ASN A 235 1.99 -12.60 9.98
C ASN A 235 0.51 -12.29 9.72
N LYS A 236 -0.35 -12.28 10.75
CA LYS A 236 -1.74 -11.81 10.65
C LYS A 236 -1.77 -10.28 10.61
N GLN A 237 -1.03 -9.62 11.50
CA GLN A 237 -1.00 -8.16 11.60
C GLN A 237 -0.42 -7.52 10.35
N ILE A 238 0.68 -8.04 9.79
CA ILE A 238 1.26 -7.59 8.51
C ILE A 238 0.20 -7.54 7.38
N ASN A 239 -0.66 -8.55 7.28
CA ASN A 239 -1.71 -8.58 6.26
C ASN A 239 -2.89 -7.63 6.58
N LEU A 240 -3.10 -7.30 7.86
CA LEU A 240 -4.09 -6.30 8.29
C LEU A 240 -3.61 -4.87 7.98
N GLU A 241 -2.35 -4.53 8.26
CA GLU A 241 -1.83 -3.17 7.95
C GLU A 241 -1.76 -2.94 6.43
N LEU A 242 -1.35 -3.96 5.66
CA LEU A 242 -1.41 -3.92 4.20
C LEU A 242 -2.85 -3.73 3.67
N TYR A 243 -3.84 -4.32 4.34
CA TYR A 243 -5.25 -4.10 4.00
C TYR A 243 -5.72 -2.69 4.41
N ALA A 244 -5.32 -2.18 5.58
CA ALA A 244 -5.64 -0.82 6.02
C ALA A 244 -5.06 0.23 5.07
N SER A 245 -3.78 0.08 4.69
CA SER A 245 -3.13 0.86 3.64
C SER A 245 -3.93 0.85 2.33
N TYR A 246 -4.42 -0.32 1.91
CA TYR A 246 -5.21 -0.47 0.67
C TYR A 246 -6.61 0.18 0.75
N VAL A 247 -7.24 0.18 1.93
CA VAL A 247 -8.50 0.89 2.19
C VAL A 247 -8.26 2.40 2.15
N TYR A 248 -7.21 2.91 2.79
CA TYR A 248 -6.87 4.34 2.76
C TYR A 248 -6.54 4.85 1.36
N MET A 249 -5.86 4.06 0.54
CA MET A 249 -5.62 4.39 -0.87
C MET A 249 -6.95 4.52 -1.66
N SER A 250 -7.94 3.66 -1.39
CA SER A 250 -9.28 3.80 -1.96
C SER A 250 -9.97 5.10 -1.52
N MET A 251 -9.85 5.48 -0.25
CA MET A 251 -10.39 6.76 0.22
C MET A 251 -9.69 7.94 -0.47
N ALA A 252 -8.36 7.90 -0.57
CA ALA A 252 -7.56 8.96 -1.19
C ALA A 252 -8.00 9.23 -2.64
N TYR A 253 -8.13 8.20 -3.46
CA TYR A 253 -8.55 8.36 -4.86
C TYR A 253 -10.05 8.59 -5.07
N HIS A 254 -10.89 8.33 -4.07
CA HIS A 254 -12.28 8.82 -4.07
C HIS A 254 -12.33 10.35 -3.91
N PHE A 255 -11.54 10.92 -2.99
CA PHE A 255 -11.52 12.37 -2.73
C PHE A 255 -10.82 13.20 -3.81
N ASP A 256 -9.98 12.57 -4.63
CA ASP A 256 -9.30 13.17 -5.78
C ASP A 256 -10.18 13.28 -7.05
N ARG A 257 -11.30 12.55 -7.11
CA ARG A 257 -12.23 12.61 -8.26
C ARG A 257 -12.75 14.02 -8.52
N ASP A 258 -13.01 14.28 -9.80
CA ASP A 258 -13.58 15.53 -10.31
C ASP A 258 -14.93 15.91 -9.67
N ASP A 259 -15.76 14.91 -9.36
CA ASP A 259 -17.09 15.08 -8.75
C ASP A 259 -17.08 15.12 -7.21
N VAL A 260 -15.90 15.02 -6.58
CA VAL A 260 -15.73 15.13 -5.12
C VAL A 260 -14.81 16.30 -4.76
N ALA A 261 -13.64 16.40 -5.41
CA ALA A 261 -12.71 17.53 -5.39
C ALA A 261 -12.31 18.05 -3.99
N LEU A 262 -11.97 17.13 -3.07
CA LEU A 262 -11.49 17.42 -1.71
C LEU A 262 -9.99 17.08 -1.56
N PRO A 263 -9.07 17.91 -2.10
CA PRO A 263 -7.64 17.60 -2.17
C PRO A 263 -6.91 17.58 -0.81
N GLY A 264 -7.49 18.18 0.24
CA GLY A 264 -7.00 18.03 1.60
C GLY A 264 -7.33 16.63 2.16
N PHE A 265 -8.55 16.14 1.92
CA PHE A 265 -8.93 14.76 2.24
C PHE A 265 -8.11 13.73 1.45
N HIS A 266 -7.94 13.92 0.14
CA HIS A 266 -7.08 13.05 -0.68
C HIS A 266 -5.68 12.92 -0.08
N LYS A 267 -5.00 14.04 0.19
CA LYS A 267 -3.63 14.06 0.76
C LYS A 267 -3.56 13.47 2.16
N PHE A 268 -4.56 13.72 2.99
CA PHE A 268 -4.63 13.14 4.33
C PHE A 268 -4.74 11.62 4.25
N MET A 269 -5.72 11.09 3.51
CA MET A 269 -5.91 9.65 3.36
C MET A 269 -4.74 8.95 2.66
N LEU A 270 -4.09 9.62 1.70
CA LEU A 270 -2.87 9.11 1.06
C LEU A 270 -1.74 8.95 2.10
N LYS A 271 -1.53 9.96 2.95
CA LYS A 271 -0.56 9.87 4.06
C LYS A 271 -0.88 8.73 5.03
N GLN A 272 -2.14 8.48 5.36
CA GLN A 272 -2.52 7.32 6.19
C GLN A 272 -2.24 5.98 5.46
N SER A 273 -2.45 5.93 4.14
CA SER A 273 -2.08 4.76 3.33
C SER A 273 -0.57 4.47 3.37
N ASP A 274 0.26 5.52 3.37
CA ASP A 274 1.70 5.40 3.49
C ASP A 274 2.13 4.95 4.91
N GLU A 275 1.58 5.54 5.96
CA GLU A 275 1.90 5.19 7.36
C GLU A 275 1.55 3.72 7.67
N GLU A 276 0.37 3.22 7.26
CA GLU A 276 0.00 1.80 7.45
C GLU A 276 0.91 0.83 6.67
N ARG A 277 1.46 1.27 5.53
CA ARG A 277 2.47 0.47 4.80
C ARG A 277 3.80 0.46 5.53
N GLU A 278 4.19 1.56 6.17
CA GLU A 278 5.38 1.63 7.03
C GLU A 278 5.21 0.74 8.27
N HIS A 279 4.02 0.70 8.90
CA HIS A 279 3.69 -0.25 9.97
C HIS A 279 3.87 -1.71 9.50
N ALA A 280 3.34 -2.05 8.33
CA ALA A 280 3.53 -3.37 7.73
C ALA A 280 5.02 -3.72 7.51
N GLN A 281 5.81 -2.77 6.99
CA GLN A 281 7.25 -2.96 6.77
C GLN A 281 8.04 -3.08 8.08
N LYS A 282 7.70 -2.30 9.12
CA LYS A 282 8.27 -2.40 10.47
C LYS A 282 8.08 -3.81 11.04
N LEU A 283 6.86 -4.35 10.91
CA LEU A 283 6.52 -5.73 11.32
C LEU A 283 7.22 -6.80 10.47
N MET A 284 7.39 -6.61 9.15
CA MET A 284 8.16 -7.52 8.29
C MET A 284 9.65 -7.55 8.66
N ALA A 285 10.26 -6.38 8.88
CA ALA A 285 11.65 -6.27 9.31
C ALA A 285 11.86 -6.93 10.68
N TYR A 286 10.91 -6.75 11.60
CA TYR A 286 10.89 -7.41 12.90
C TYR A 286 10.79 -8.94 12.78
N GLN A 287 9.87 -9.44 11.94
CA GLN A 287 9.70 -10.88 11.66
C GLN A 287 11.02 -11.53 11.21
N ASN A 288 11.71 -10.89 10.25
CA ASN A 288 13.02 -11.33 9.78
C ASN A 288 14.11 -11.23 10.85
N MET A 289 14.12 -10.15 11.65
CA MET A 289 15.09 -9.94 12.74
C MET A 289 14.99 -11.02 13.83
N ARG A 290 13.77 -11.49 14.14
CA ARG A 290 13.53 -12.59 15.10
C ARG A 290 13.78 -13.98 14.53
N GLY A 291 14.19 -14.10 13.26
CA GLY A 291 14.41 -15.39 12.58
C GLY A 291 13.12 -16.08 12.10
N GLY A 292 11.97 -15.40 12.16
CA GLY A 292 10.69 -15.88 11.65
C GLY A 292 10.62 -15.87 10.12
N ARG A 293 9.45 -16.25 9.58
CA ARG A 293 9.16 -16.31 8.15
C ARG A 293 7.90 -15.51 7.82
N ILE A 294 7.99 -14.65 6.81
CA ILE A 294 6.84 -13.89 6.33
C ILE A 294 5.97 -14.79 5.46
N VAL A 295 4.70 -14.96 5.84
CA VAL A 295 3.72 -15.78 5.12
C VAL A 295 2.76 -14.88 4.36
N TRP A 296 3.09 -14.63 3.09
CA TRP A 296 2.31 -13.80 2.17
C TRP A 296 0.90 -14.36 1.91
N LYS A 297 -0.09 -13.46 1.88
CA LYS A 297 -1.53 -13.74 1.74
C LYS A 297 -2.15 -12.72 0.79
N ASP A 298 -3.27 -13.04 0.16
CA ASP A 298 -3.97 -12.05 -0.67
C ASP A 298 -4.34 -10.82 0.16
N ILE A 299 -4.14 -9.63 -0.40
CA ILE A 299 -4.72 -8.39 0.13
C ILE A 299 -6.14 -8.31 -0.44
N LYS A 300 -7.14 -8.31 0.45
CA LYS A 300 -8.54 -8.23 0.01
C LYS A 300 -8.84 -6.83 -0.50
N LYS A 301 -9.65 -6.74 -1.54
CA LYS A 301 -10.15 -5.45 -2.03
C LYS A 301 -10.99 -4.76 -0.93
N PRO A 302 -11.02 -3.42 -0.88
CA PRO A 302 -11.91 -2.69 0.02
C PRO A 302 -13.38 -3.08 -0.22
N GLU A 303 -14.19 -3.11 0.84
CA GLU A 303 -15.62 -3.41 0.73
C GLU A 303 -16.43 -2.27 0.08
N LYS A 304 -15.88 -1.05 0.10
CA LYS A 304 -16.49 0.17 -0.43
C LYS A 304 -15.53 0.85 -1.40
N PHE A 305 -16.08 1.42 -2.47
CA PHE A 305 -15.38 2.21 -3.48
C PHE A 305 -15.92 3.64 -3.61
N GLU A 306 -17.09 3.88 -3.01
CA GLU A 306 -17.74 5.18 -2.86
C GLU A 306 -17.75 5.49 -1.36
N TRP A 307 -16.99 6.50 -0.93
CA TRP A 307 -16.83 6.83 0.49
C TRP A 307 -17.78 7.91 0.99
N GLY A 308 -18.63 8.43 0.10
CA GLY A 308 -19.64 9.43 0.44
C GLY A 308 -19.02 10.77 0.82
N THR A 309 -19.51 11.35 1.92
CA THR A 309 -18.97 12.56 2.52
C THR A 309 -17.67 12.29 3.30
N GLY A 310 -16.86 13.34 3.48
CA GLY A 310 -15.68 13.32 4.36
C GLY A 310 -16.00 12.92 5.80
N LEU A 311 -17.23 13.15 6.28
CA LEU A 311 -17.69 12.67 7.58
C LEU A 311 -17.90 11.14 7.60
N GLU A 312 -18.49 10.58 6.56
CA GLU A 312 -18.71 9.12 6.44
C GLU A 312 -17.39 8.37 6.26
N ALA A 313 -16.48 8.90 5.44
CA ALA A 313 -15.14 8.35 5.26
C ALA A 313 -14.32 8.39 6.55
N MET A 314 -14.26 9.54 7.25
CA MET A 314 -13.55 9.66 8.53
C MET A 314 -14.15 8.74 9.61
N GLN A 315 -15.47 8.52 9.61
CA GLN A 315 -16.11 7.59 10.53
C GLN A 315 -15.75 6.13 10.21
N ALA A 316 -15.67 5.76 8.93
CA ALA A 316 -15.21 4.44 8.50
C ALA A 316 -13.72 4.20 8.79
N ALA A 317 -12.89 5.23 8.60
CA ALA A 317 -11.47 5.21 8.97
C ALA A 317 -11.31 4.99 10.49
N LEU A 318 -12.00 5.78 11.32
CA LEU A 318 -11.97 5.59 12.79
C LEU A 318 -12.41 4.18 13.23
N ASP A 319 -13.32 3.52 12.50
CA ASP A 319 -13.75 2.17 12.83
C ASP A 319 -12.75 1.10 12.34
N LEU A 320 -11.99 1.37 11.27
CA LEU A 320 -10.82 0.58 10.86
C LEU A 320 -9.67 0.69 11.88
N GLU A 321 -9.30 1.91 12.27
CA GLU A 321 -8.26 2.19 13.28
C GLU A 321 -8.48 1.45 14.61
N LYS A 322 -9.74 1.41 15.07
CA LYS A 322 -10.12 0.63 16.26
C LYS A 322 -9.93 -0.86 16.07
N HIS A 323 -10.20 -1.38 14.86
CA HIS A 323 -10.05 -2.80 14.57
C HIS A 323 -8.57 -3.20 14.46
N VAL A 324 -7.73 -2.36 13.86
CA VAL A 324 -6.26 -2.48 13.87
C VAL A 324 -5.75 -2.51 15.31
N ASN A 325 -6.15 -1.52 16.12
CA ASN A 325 -5.79 -1.43 17.54
C ASN A 325 -6.28 -2.64 18.37
N GLU A 326 -7.50 -3.15 18.12
CA GLU A 326 -8.00 -4.37 18.77
C GLU A 326 -7.16 -5.60 18.40
N SER A 327 -6.74 -5.72 17.13
CA SER A 327 -5.84 -6.80 16.68
C SER A 327 -4.44 -6.68 17.30
N LEU A 328 -3.89 -5.47 17.46
CA LEU A 328 -2.63 -5.24 18.19
C LEU A 328 -2.76 -5.60 19.67
N LEU A 329 -3.85 -5.23 20.35
CA LEU A 329 -4.11 -5.63 21.74
C LEU A 329 -4.25 -7.15 21.90
N ASP A 330 -4.83 -7.85 20.93
CA ASP A 330 -4.88 -9.32 20.94
C ASP A 330 -3.50 -9.94 20.66
N LEU A 331 -2.69 -9.34 19.79
CA LEU A 331 -1.32 -9.76 19.53
C LEU A 331 -0.42 -9.57 20.76
N HIS A 332 -0.56 -8.45 21.47
CA HIS A 332 0.13 -8.16 22.73
C HIS A 332 -0.14 -9.23 23.78
N LYS A 333 -1.41 -9.62 23.97
CA LYS A 333 -1.80 -10.74 24.86
C LYS A 333 -1.16 -12.07 24.46
N VAL A 334 -0.96 -12.32 23.17
CA VAL A 334 -0.27 -13.53 22.68
C VAL A 334 1.23 -13.48 23.01
N ALA A 335 1.88 -12.32 22.85
CA ALA A 335 3.27 -12.12 23.23
C ALA A 335 3.48 -12.28 24.75
N ASP A 336 2.67 -11.61 25.58
CA ASP A 336 2.71 -11.68 27.05
C ASP A 336 2.45 -13.12 27.55
N LYS A 337 1.40 -13.79 27.05
CA LYS A 337 1.10 -15.20 27.36
C LYS A 337 2.29 -16.13 27.11
N ASN A 338 3.04 -15.90 26.04
CA ASN A 338 4.20 -16.71 25.66
C ASN A 338 5.53 -16.21 26.26
N GLY A 339 5.50 -15.15 27.08
CA GLY A 339 6.69 -14.60 27.74
C GLY A 339 7.71 -13.99 26.77
N ASP A 340 7.23 -13.31 25.72
CA ASP A 340 8.06 -12.69 24.68
C ASP A 340 8.08 -11.15 24.84
N PRO A 341 8.92 -10.59 25.74
CA PRO A 341 8.96 -9.16 26.02
C PRO A 341 9.43 -8.32 24.82
N GLN A 342 10.17 -8.93 23.90
CA GLN A 342 10.61 -8.27 22.67
C GLN A 342 9.46 -8.12 21.69
N SER A 343 8.47 -9.02 21.72
CA SER A 343 7.25 -8.88 20.91
C SER A 343 6.29 -7.89 21.57
N THR A 344 6.18 -7.82 22.90
CA THR A 344 5.33 -6.79 23.54
C THR A 344 5.87 -5.38 23.28
N ASP A 345 7.18 -5.16 23.37
CA ASP A 345 7.86 -3.87 23.11
C ASP A 345 7.51 -3.28 21.72
N ILE A 346 7.72 -4.04 20.64
CA ILE A 346 7.43 -3.57 19.27
C ILE A 346 5.92 -3.35 18.99
N ILE A 347 5.05 -3.98 19.78
CA ILE A 347 3.59 -3.78 19.70
C ILE A 347 3.17 -2.54 20.51
N GLU A 348 3.82 -2.27 21.65
CA GLU A 348 3.57 -1.09 22.49
C GLU A 348 3.90 0.21 21.75
N ASP A 349 5.00 0.23 20.99
CA ASP A 349 5.33 1.25 19.97
C ASP A 349 4.10 1.59 19.08
N LEU A 350 3.52 0.58 18.44
CA LEU A 350 2.39 0.74 17.52
C LEU A 350 1.09 1.11 18.25
N LEU A 351 0.91 0.65 19.48
CA LEU A 351 -0.26 0.99 20.30
C LEU A 351 -0.25 2.47 20.73
N GLU A 352 0.91 3.10 20.97
CA GLU A 352 1.00 4.55 21.21
C GLU A 352 0.60 5.35 19.96
N GLU A 353 1.09 4.93 18.78
CA GLU A 353 0.73 5.52 17.48
C GLU A 353 -0.79 5.38 17.21
N GLN A 354 -1.39 4.21 17.45
CA GLN A 354 -2.84 3.99 17.29
C GLN A 354 -3.69 4.88 18.21
N VAL A 355 -3.29 5.09 19.47
CA VAL A 355 -4.03 5.98 20.39
C VAL A 355 -4.03 7.42 19.86
N GLN A 356 -2.92 7.87 19.27
CA GLN A 356 -2.80 9.19 18.66
C GLN A 356 -3.61 9.31 17.36
N SER A 357 -3.59 8.29 16.50
CA SER A 357 -4.42 8.21 15.28
C SER A 357 -5.93 8.27 15.60
N ILE A 358 -6.41 7.36 16.46
CA ILE A 358 -7.81 7.29 16.92
C ILE A 358 -8.29 8.63 17.49
N LYS A 359 -7.39 9.37 18.17
CA LYS A 359 -7.68 10.70 18.70
C LYS A 359 -7.78 11.77 17.62
N GLU A 360 -6.90 11.76 16.61
CA GLU A 360 -6.94 12.71 15.49
C GLU A 360 -8.23 12.52 14.66
N PHE A 361 -8.56 11.27 14.30
CA PHE A 361 -9.83 10.93 13.63
C PHE A 361 -11.06 11.34 14.43
N SER A 362 -11.07 11.10 15.76
CA SER A 362 -12.17 11.51 16.63
C SER A 362 -12.37 13.03 16.69
N ASP A 363 -11.28 13.80 16.70
CA ASP A 363 -11.33 15.27 16.63
C ASP A 363 -11.80 15.75 15.25
N HIS A 364 -11.35 15.11 14.17
CA HIS A 364 -11.76 15.41 12.80
C HIS A 364 -13.27 15.18 12.61
N ILE A 365 -13.80 14.03 13.03
CA ILE A 365 -15.23 13.72 13.03
C ILE A 365 -16.03 14.74 13.86
N THR A 366 -15.51 15.13 15.03
CA THR A 366 -16.16 16.12 15.90
C THR A 366 -16.24 17.49 15.23
N ASN A 367 -15.18 17.90 14.53
CA ASN A 367 -15.14 19.17 13.81
C ASN A 367 -16.01 19.13 12.54
N LEU A 368 -16.01 18.03 11.79
CA LEU A 368 -16.91 17.83 10.64
C LEU A 368 -18.40 17.92 11.04
N LYS A 369 -18.77 17.30 12.17
CA LYS A 369 -20.11 17.44 12.77
C LYS A 369 -20.47 18.88 13.19
N ARG A 370 -19.48 19.73 13.50
CA ARG A 370 -19.68 21.15 13.88
C ARG A 370 -19.82 22.07 12.66
N VAL A 371 -18.99 21.89 11.64
CA VAL A 371 -19.01 22.75 10.43
C VAL A 371 -20.18 22.41 9.51
N GLY A 372 -20.65 21.16 9.52
CA GLY A 372 -21.77 20.70 8.70
C GLY A 372 -21.39 20.42 7.23
N PRO A 373 -22.35 19.90 6.44
CA PRO A 373 -22.11 19.46 5.07
C PRO A 373 -21.89 20.62 4.09
N GLY A 374 -21.30 20.33 2.94
CA GLY A 374 -21.15 21.30 1.84
C GLY A 374 -20.09 22.36 2.16
N LEU A 375 -20.50 23.60 2.48
CA LEU A 375 -19.54 24.68 2.75
C LEU A 375 -18.65 24.38 3.96
N GLY A 376 -19.19 23.75 5.01
CA GLY A 376 -18.42 23.40 6.20
C GLY A 376 -17.34 22.35 5.90
N GLU A 377 -17.71 21.32 5.15
CA GLU A 377 -16.83 20.26 4.66
C GLU A 377 -15.71 20.80 3.74
N PHE A 378 -16.05 21.69 2.80
CA PHE A 378 -15.07 22.41 1.99
C PHE A 378 -14.12 23.29 2.84
N GLN A 379 -14.65 23.99 3.86
CA GLN A 379 -13.82 24.76 4.78
C GLN A 379 -12.92 23.85 5.62
N PHE A 380 -13.38 22.67 6.04
CA PHE A 380 -12.57 21.70 6.75
C PHE A 380 -11.43 21.15 5.87
N ASP A 381 -11.74 20.78 4.63
CA ASP A 381 -10.76 20.38 3.61
C ASP A 381 -9.67 21.43 3.43
N LYS A 382 -10.01 22.72 3.28
CA LYS A 382 -9.00 23.78 3.07
C LYS A 382 -8.26 24.19 4.34
N LEU A 383 -8.95 24.31 5.48
CA LEU A 383 -8.43 24.95 6.69
C LEU A 383 -7.87 23.97 7.73
N THR A 384 -8.31 22.71 7.72
CA THR A 384 -7.80 21.68 8.64
C THR A 384 -6.82 20.75 7.93
N LEU A 385 -7.24 20.15 6.81
CA LEU A 385 -6.42 19.20 6.06
C LEU A 385 -5.48 19.88 5.05
N GLY A 386 -5.94 20.95 4.40
CA GLY A 386 -5.20 21.68 3.36
C GLY A 386 -4.03 22.51 3.88
N ILE A 387 -3.97 22.82 5.18
CA ILE A 387 -2.88 23.58 5.80
C ILE A 387 -1.73 22.65 6.25
N PHE A 388 -1.29 21.74 5.38
CA PHE A 388 -0.04 21.02 5.57
C PHE A 388 1.21 21.90 5.35
N TYR A 389 1.06 23.12 4.78
CA TYR A 389 2.16 24.06 4.55
C TYR A 389 2.38 25.15 5.62
N LEU A 390 1.62 25.17 6.73
CA LEU A 390 1.88 26.07 7.87
C LEU A 390 2.03 25.37 9.24
N LYS A 391 1.94 24.02 9.32
CA LYS A 391 2.48 23.32 10.50
C LYS A 391 4.00 23.58 10.61
N THR A 392 4.74 23.69 9.51
CA THR A 392 6.16 24.16 9.46
C THR A 392 6.42 25.55 10.02
N LEU A 393 5.42 26.45 10.07
CA LEU A 393 5.54 27.75 10.75
C LEU A 393 5.01 27.73 12.20
N LYS A 394 4.12 26.80 12.55
CA LYS A 394 3.87 26.44 13.96
C LYS A 394 5.12 25.85 14.63
N HIS A 395 6.01 25.16 13.90
CA HIS A 395 7.26 24.64 14.47
C HIS A 395 8.09 25.72 15.18
N VAL A 396 8.15 26.97 14.67
CA VAL A 396 8.89 28.05 15.35
C VAL A 396 8.29 28.42 16.71
N PHE A 397 6.96 28.47 16.82
CA PHE A 397 6.26 28.71 18.10
C PHE A 397 6.29 27.48 19.02
N VAL A 398 6.26 26.28 18.46
CA VAL A 398 6.36 25.00 19.17
C VAL A 398 7.78 24.81 19.70
N ILE A 399 8.84 25.19 18.99
CA ILE A 399 10.23 25.17 19.47
C ILE A 399 10.39 26.03 20.73
N VAL A 400 9.81 27.25 20.76
CA VAL A 400 9.85 28.12 21.95
C VAL A 400 9.13 27.48 23.15
N ARG A 401 8.04 26.74 22.90
CA ARG A 401 7.31 26.00 23.95
C ARG A 401 8.02 24.71 24.38
N ILE A 402 8.62 23.97 23.45
CA ILE A 402 9.47 22.80 23.69
C ILE A 402 10.68 23.19 24.55
N CYS A 403 11.27 24.36 24.35
CA CYS A 403 12.34 24.84 25.23
C CYS A 403 11.88 25.08 26.68
N LEU A 404 10.64 25.54 26.89
CA LEU A 404 10.04 25.69 28.22
C LEU A 404 9.62 24.36 28.85
N GLU A 405 9.12 23.42 28.05
CA GLU A 405 8.73 22.08 28.51
C GLU A 405 9.96 21.16 28.73
N LYS A 406 11.03 21.30 27.94
CA LYS A 406 12.32 20.59 28.16
C LYS A 406 12.94 20.88 29.52
N ILE A 407 12.88 22.12 30.00
CA ILE A 407 13.36 22.49 31.35
C ILE A 407 12.58 21.73 32.45
N ASN A 408 11.30 21.41 32.21
CA ASN A 408 10.46 20.67 33.15
C ASN A 408 10.55 19.14 32.95
N TRP A 409 10.86 18.70 31.72
CA TRP A 409 11.07 17.29 31.35
C TRP A 409 12.42 16.76 31.83
N ILE A 410 13.50 17.54 31.77
CA ILE A 410 14.82 17.17 32.33
C ILE A 410 14.72 16.77 33.81
N CYS A 411 13.85 17.44 34.58
CA CYS A 411 13.60 17.11 36.00
C CYS A 411 12.76 15.84 36.22
N ARG A 412 12.23 15.20 35.17
CA ARG A 412 11.48 13.92 35.23
C ARG A 412 12.18 12.80 34.44
N GLY A 413 12.88 13.13 33.36
CA GLY A 413 13.61 12.20 32.48
C GLY A 413 14.69 11.43 33.23
N ILE A 414 15.48 12.10 34.09
CA ILE A 414 16.55 11.47 34.90
C ILE A 414 16.04 10.28 35.76
N PHE A 415 14.75 10.28 36.15
CA PHE A 415 14.16 9.20 36.93
C PHE A 415 13.49 8.10 36.07
N ARG A 416 13.25 8.35 34.78
CA ARG A 416 12.67 7.38 33.84
C ARG A 416 13.74 6.74 32.93
N GLU A 417 14.69 7.51 32.44
CA GLU A 417 15.85 7.02 31.67
C GLU A 417 16.65 5.94 32.44
N MET A 418 16.70 6.01 33.77
CA MET A 418 17.30 4.96 34.61
C MET A 418 16.53 3.63 34.65
N MET A 419 15.25 3.60 34.28
CA MET A 419 14.43 2.39 34.19
C MET A 419 14.36 1.90 32.73
N ASP A 420 14.09 2.79 31.78
CA ASP A 420 13.97 2.47 30.36
C ASP A 420 15.30 1.88 29.80
N PHE A 421 16.47 2.37 30.27
CA PHE A 421 17.78 1.81 29.94
C PHE A 421 18.01 0.38 30.47
N LEU A 422 17.37 0.00 31.58
CA LEU A 422 17.51 -1.33 32.17
C LEU A 422 16.54 -2.37 31.57
N GLU A 423 15.42 -1.94 31.00
CA GLU A 423 14.37 -2.84 30.47
C GLU A 423 14.35 -2.90 28.93
N GLY A 424 14.68 -1.82 28.21
CA GLY A 424 14.60 -1.75 26.74
C GLY A 424 15.93 -1.94 25.99
N GLU A 425 16.83 -0.96 26.07
CA GLU A 425 18.03 -0.91 25.20
C GLU A 425 18.91 -2.16 25.35
N PHE A 426 19.11 -2.66 26.57
CA PHE A 426 19.96 -3.83 26.82
C PHE A 426 19.44 -5.12 26.17
N LEU A 427 18.14 -5.27 25.89
CA LEU A 427 17.60 -6.44 25.19
C LEU A 427 17.60 -6.25 23.67
N LYS A 428 17.38 -5.02 23.19
CA LYS A 428 17.40 -4.67 21.77
C LYS A 428 18.81 -4.73 21.18
N GLU A 429 19.80 -4.12 21.86
CA GLU A 429 21.21 -4.19 21.47
C GLU A 429 21.72 -5.65 21.40
N GLN A 430 21.25 -6.54 22.27
CA GLN A 430 21.64 -7.95 22.23
C GLN A 430 21.07 -8.68 21.00
N VAL A 431 19.82 -8.42 20.61
CA VAL A 431 19.25 -8.98 19.37
C VAL A 431 19.97 -8.42 18.14
N GLU A 432 20.20 -7.12 18.09
CA GLU A 432 20.93 -6.49 16.97
C GLU A 432 22.38 -6.99 16.88
N SER A 433 23.07 -7.16 18.02
CA SER A 433 24.43 -7.72 18.08
C SER A 433 24.47 -9.20 17.64
N ILE A 434 23.47 -10.00 18.03
CA ILE A 434 23.35 -11.40 17.59
C ILE A 434 23.04 -11.47 16.10
N LYS A 435 22.17 -10.59 15.58
CA LYS A 435 21.91 -10.47 14.13
C LYS A 435 23.20 -10.14 13.39
N GLN A 436 23.92 -9.09 13.79
CA GLN A 436 25.22 -8.73 13.20
C GLN A 436 26.22 -9.89 13.23
N PHE A 437 26.27 -10.67 14.32
CA PHE A 437 27.14 -11.84 14.39
C PHE A 437 26.71 -12.97 13.44
N SER A 438 25.41 -13.27 13.33
CA SER A 438 24.85 -14.20 12.32
C SER A 438 25.20 -13.74 10.91
N ASP A 439 25.05 -12.44 10.64
CA ASP A 439 25.36 -11.80 9.36
C ASP A 439 26.84 -11.98 8.99
N PHE A 440 27.77 -11.77 9.92
CA PHE A 440 29.20 -12.06 9.72
C PHE A 440 29.47 -13.55 9.47
N VAL A 441 28.84 -14.45 10.24
CA VAL A 441 29.02 -15.91 10.07
C VAL A 441 28.56 -16.38 8.69
N LYS A 442 27.42 -15.88 8.19
CA LYS A 442 26.90 -16.24 6.86
C LYS A 442 27.72 -15.64 5.72
N ASN A 443 28.22 -14.42 5.87
CA ASN A 443 29.17 -13.84 4.92
C ASN A 443 30.48 -14.64 4.86
N LEU A 444 30.97 -15.18 5.98
CA LEU A 444 32.12 -16.09 6.01
C LEU A 444 31.85 -17.44 5.33
N ILE A 445 30.65 -18.01 5.49
CA ILE A 445 30.23 -19.25 4.79
C ILE A 445 30.23 -19.05 3.26
N ARG A 446 29.91 -17.85 2.77
CA ARG A 446 29.87 -17.52 1.34
C ARG A 446 31.23 -17.36 0.65
N VAL A 447 32.34 -17.28 1.39
CA VAL A 447 33.70 -17.15 0.82
C VAL A 447 34.11 -18.36 -0.05
N GLY A 448 33.34 -19.46 -0.01
CA GLY A 448 33.40 -20.55 -0.98
C GLY A 448 32.79 -20.16 -2.36
N PRO A 449 32.01 -21.04 -3.02
CA PRO A 449 31.46 -20.74 -4.34
C PRO A 449 30.57 -19.48 -4.37
N GLY A 450 29.99 -19.07 -3.22
CA GLY A 450 29.12 -17.90 -3.01
C GLY A 450 29.73 -16.53 -3.33
N LEU A 451 31.04 -16.47 -3.58
CA LEU A 451 31.79 -15.23 -3.70
C LEU A 451 31.30 -14.32 -4.83
N GLY A 452 30.85 -14.88 -5.94
CA GLY A 452 30.38 -14.09 -7.09
C GLY A 452 29.09 -13.30 -6.80
N GLU A 453 28.12 -13.95 -6.17
CA GLU A 453 26.85 -13.32 -5.76
C GLU A 453 27.07 -12.29 -4.65
N TYR A 454 27.91 -12.60 -3.66
CA TYR A 454 28.29 -11.67 -2.61
C TYR A 454 29.04 -10.43 -3.15
N GLN A 455 29.95 -10.62 -4.12
CA GLN A 455 30.64 -9.50 -4.77
C GLN A 455 29.68 -8.66 -5.62
N PHE A 456 28.71 -9.26 -6.30
CA PHE A 456 27.69 -8.53 -7.05
C PHE A 456 26.78 -7.71 -6.11
N ASP A 457 26.29 -8.32 -5.03
CA ASP A 457 25.53 -7.64 -3.98
C ASP A 457 26.27 -6.42 -3.42
N LYS A 458 27.57 -6.56 -3.12
CA LYS A 458 28.38 -5.49 -2.52
C LYS A 458 28.93 -4.44 -3.49
N LEU A 459 29.23 -4.78 -4.74
CA LEU A 459 29.92 -3.91 -5.69
C LEU A 459 29.03 -3.43 -6.85
N THR A 460 27.77 -3.83 -6.90
CA THR A 460 26.84 -3.47 -7.98
C THR A 460 25.45 -3.10 -7.48
N LEU A 461 24.96 -3.69 -6.38
CA LEU A 461 23.69 -3.33 -5.76
C LEU A 461 23.83 -2.57 -4.42
N GLY A 462 24.98 -2.64 -3.78
CA GLY A 462 25.36 -1.81 -2.64
C GLY A 462 25.95 -0.48 -3.10
N ASP A 463 25.74 0.56 -2.29
CA ASP A 463 26.42 1.84 -2.48
C ASP A 463 27.90 1.75 -2.06
N ASP A 464 28.76 2.53 -2.72
CA ASP A 464 30.00 2.99 -2.10
C ASP A 464 29.61 4.08 -1.07
N ASP A 465 29.75 3.78 0.24
CA ASP A 465 29.47 4.71 1.37
C ASP A 465 30.19 6.08 1.28
#